data_AF-A0A0A8XUA1-F1
#
_entry.id   AF-A0A0A8XUA1-F1
#
_cell.length_a   1.000
_cell.length_b   1.000
_cell.length_c   1.000
_cell.angle_alpha   90.00
_cell.angle_beta   90.00
_cell.angle_gamma   90.00
#
_symmetry.space_group_name_H-M   'P 1'
#
loop_
_entity.id
_entity.type
_entity.pdbx_description
1 polymer ?
#
loop_
_entity_poly.entity_id
_entity_poly.type
_entity_poly.pdbx_seq_one_letter_code
_entity_poly.pdbx_strand_id
1 'polypeptide(L)' 'MLTEWFTVNQQSRDGHDLTYCDFPTRYTWDATKKIWNKRTHGHKIERLYYINPMEVLWKESDFIYECY' A
#
# COMPACT_ATOMS: atom_id res chain seq x y z
N MET A 1 16.97 -2.79 -9.34
CA MET A 1 18.14 -3.03 -10.23
C MET A 1 18.01 -4.41 -10.86
N LEU A 2 18.46 -4.59 -12.11
CA LEU A 2 18.36 -5.86 -12.86
C LEU A 2 19.29 -6.94 -12.30
N THR A 3 20.51 -6.60 -11.90
CA THR A 3 21.47 -7.53 -11.27
C THR A 3 20.94 -8.09 -9.95
N GLU A 4 20.39 -7.22 -9.11
CA GLU A 4 19.80 -7.63 -7.82
C GLU A 4 18.53 -8.47 -7.99
N TRP A 5 17.85 -8.34 -9.13
CA TRP A 5 16.73 -9.21 -9.45
C TRP A 5 17.19 -10.66 -9.62
N PHE A 6 18.30 -10.92 -10.31
CA PHE A 6 18.83 -12.28 -10.47
C PHE A 6 19.18 -12.93 -9.12
N THR A 7 19.79 -12.16 -8.21
CA THR A 7 20.15 -12.64 -6.87
C THR A 7 18.92 -13.05 -6.06
N VAL A 8 17.88 -12.22 -6.04
CA VAL A 8 16.65 -12.51 -5.29
C VAL A 8 15.83 -13.60 -5.98
N ASN A 9 15.84 -13.64 -7.31
CA ASN A 9 15.17 -14.68 -8.07
C ASN A 9 15.80 -16.06 -7.79
N GLN A 10 17.13 -16.15 -7.71
CA GLN A 10 17.82 -17.39 -7.36
C GLN A 10 17.52 -17.88 -5.93
N GLN A 11 17.31 -16.96 -4.99
CA GLN A 11 17.09 -17.29 -3.57
C GLN A 11 15.62 -17.57 -3.23
N SER A 12 14.67 -17.09 -4.03
CA SER A 12 13.24 -17.18 -3.73
C SER A 12 12.51 -18.06 -4.73
N ARG A 13 11.97 -19.19 -4.29
CA ARG A 13 11.10 -20.04 -5.14
C ARG A 13 9.92 -19.27 -5.73
N ASP A 14 9.37 -18.33 -4.98
CA ASP A 14 8.27 -17.45 -5.42
C ASP A 14 8.69 -16.51 -6.57
N GLY A 15 9.98 -16.20 -6.71
CA GLY A 15 10.50 -15.37 -7.79
C GLY A 15 10.53 -16.10 -9.13
N HIS A 16 10.63 -17.43 -9.13
CA HIS A 16 10.81 -18.23 -10.34
C HIS A 16 9.57 -18.20 -11.25
N ASP A 17 8.39 -17.99 -10.66
CA ASP A 17 7.12 -17.89 -11.37
C ASP A 17 6.87 -16.47 -11.91
N LEU A 18 7.73 -15.49 -11.58
CA LEU A 18 7.55 -14.10 -11.95
C LEU A 18 8.54 -13.70 -13.04
N THR A 19 8.03 -13.10 -14.11
CA THR A 19 8.89 -12.45 -15.09
C THR A 19 9.47 -11.15 -14.50
N TYR A 20 10.55 -10.63 -15.11
CA TYR A 20 11.13 -9.35 -14.69
C TYR A 20 10.08 -8.21 -14.68
N CYS A 21 9.14 -8.23 -15.63
CA CYS A 21 8.06 -7.24 -15.72
C CYS A 21 7.01 -7.41 -14.62
N ASP A 22 6.76 -8.63 -14.17
CA ASP A 22 5.79 -8.93 -13.11
C ASP A 22 6.39 -8.76 -11.71
N PHE A 23 7.72 -8.77 -11.61
CA PHE A 23 8.43 -8.69 -10.33
C PHE A 23 8.06 -7.47 -9.46
N PRO A 24 7.92 -6.24 -9.99
CA PRO A 24 7.51 -5.06 -9.22
C PRO A 24 6.09 -5.13 -8.65
N THR A 25 5.26 -6.06 -9.13
CA THR A 25 3.91 -6.27 -8.58
C THR A 25 3.97 -6.94 -7.20
N ARG A 26 4.96 -7.81 -6.98
CA ARG A 26 5.14 -8.63 -5.77
C ARG A 26 6.30 -8.16 -4.89
N TYR A 27 7.27 -7.46 -5.44
CA TYR A 27 8.45 -6.98 -4.72
C TYR A 27 8.59 -5.47 -4.86
N THR A 28 9.09 -4.83 -3.82
CA THR A 28 9.40 -3.40 -3.82
C THR A 28 10.92 -3.22 -3.70
N TRP A 29 11.47 -2.27 -4.47
CA TRP A 29 12.88 -1.93 -4.42
C TRP A 29 13.18 -1.03 -3.21
N ASP A 30 14.07 -1.47 -2.34
CA ASP A 30 14.64 -0.66 -1.25
C ASP A 30 15.97 -0.07 -1.73
N ALA A 31 15.96 1.22 -2.05
CA ALA A 31 17.16 1.92 -2.54
C ALA A 31 18.25 2.08 -1.48
N THR A 32 17.87 2.11 -0.19
CA THR A 32 18.78 2.28 0.93
C THR A 32 19.59 1.01 1.15
N LYS A 33 18.92 -0.15 1.12
CA LYS A 33 19.56 -1.46 1.28
C LYS A 33 20.01 -2.09 -0.03
N LYS A 34 19.59 -1.53 -1.16
CA LYS A 34 19.79 -2.06 -2.52
C LYS A 34 19.27 -3.49 -2.69
N ILE A 35 18.13 -3.79 -2.07
CA ILE A 35 17.54 -5.14 -2.06
C ILE A 35 16.09 -5.08 -2.53
N TRP A 36 15.62 -6.15 -3.16
CA TRP A 36 14.20 -6.36 -3.41
C TRP A 36 13.52 -7.02 -2.22
N ASN A 37 12.59 -6.31 -1.59
CA ASN A 37 11.81 -6.84 -0.47
C ASN A 37 10.46 -7.35 -0.96
N LYS A 38 10.03 -8.52 -0.49
CA LYS A 38 8.69 -9.04 -0.78
C LYS A 38 7.66 -8.08 -0.21
N ARG A 39 6.66 -7.70 -1.00
CA ARG A 39 5.53 -6.91 -0.52
C ARG A 39 4.78 -7.73 0.49
N THR A 40 4.81 -7.27 1.73
CA THR A 40 3.85 -7.68 2.74
C THR A 40 2.61 -6.82 2.52
N HIS A 41 1.47 -7.45 2.19
CA HIS A 41 0.20 -6.75 2.31
C HIS A 41 0.02 -6.50 3.81
N GLY A 42 0.25 -5.26 4.25
CA GLY A 42 0.08 -4.90 5.65
C GLY A 42 -1.32 -5.29 6.12
N HIS A 43 -1.45 -5.67 7.39
CA HIS A 43 -2.76 -5.84 8.00
C HIS A 43 -3.51 -4.52 7.83
N LYS A 44 -4.59 -4.57 7.06
CA LYS A 44 -5.48 -3.43 6.86
C LYS A 44 -6.13 -3.11 8.21
N ILE A 45 -5.66 -2.07 8.88
CA ILE A 45 -6.32 -1.52 10.06
C ILE A 45 -7.55 -0.75 9.54
N GLU A 46 -8.62 -1.53 9.31
CA GLU A 46 -10.03 -1.13 9.45
C GLU A 46 -10.67 -0.25 8.35
N ARG A 47 -11.99 -0.04 8.48
CA ARG A 47 -12.90 0.47 7.44
C ARG A 47 -12.74 1.97 7.22
N LEU A 48 -12.49 2.38 5.98
CA LEU A 48 -12.71 3.75 5.54
C LEU A 48 -14.22 3.94 5.36
N TYR A 49 -14.90 4.53 6.35
CA TYR A 49 -16.31 4.89 6.17
C TYR A 49 -16.38 6.06 5.18
N TYR A 50 -17.01 5.84 4.04
CA TYR A 50 -17.35 6.93 3.14
C TYR A 50 -18.47 7.74 3.79
N ILE A 51 -18.12 8.91 4.33
CA ILE A 51 -19.10 9.87 4.83
C ILE A 51 -19.37 10.84 3.70
N ASN A 52 -20.64 11.05 3.38
CA ASN A 52 -21.04 12.07 2.42
C ASN A 52 -20.64 13.44 2.99
N PRO A 53 -19.91 14.30 2.24
CA PRO A 53 -19.55 15.64 2.69
C PRO A 53 -20.75 16.46 3.22
N MET A 54 -21.95 16.26 2.66
CA MET A 54 -23.16 16.93 3.12
C MET A 54 -23.53 16.56 4.56
N GLU A 55 -23.35 15.30 4.96
CA GLU A 55 -23.70 14.83 6.30
C GLU A 55 -22.79 15.45 7.37
N VAL A 56 -21.53 15.78 7.03
CA VAL A 56 -20.60 16.50 7.90
C VAL A 56 -21.04 17.96 8.05
N LEU A 57 -21.44 18.60 6.95
CA LEU A 57 -21.87 20.01 6.92
C LEU A 57 -23.15 20.25 7.72
N TRP A 58 -24.11 19.31 7.68
CA TRP A 58 -25.33 19.40 8.49
C TRP A 58 -25.04 19.31 9.99
N LYS A 59 -24.15 18.41 10.41
CA LYS A 59 -23.75 18.31 11.83
C LYS A 59 -23.05 19.56 12.36
N GLU A 60 -22.24 20.20 11.52
CA GLU A 60 -21.56 21.44 11.89
C GLU A 60 -22.54 22.61 11.97
N SER A 61 -23.54 22.64 11.09
CA SER A 61 -24.63 23.62 11.14
C SER A 61 -25.49 23.44 12.38
N ASP A 62 -25.93 22.21 12.68
CA ASP A 62 -26.74 21.89 13.87
C ASP A 62 -26.02 22.29 15.17
N PHE A 63 -24.69 22.07 15.24
CA PHE A 63 -23.87 22.51 16.38
C PHE A 63 -23.83 24.04 16.55
N ILE A 64 -23.78 24.78 15.43
CA ILE A 64 -23.82 26.24 15.45
C ILE A 64 -25.20 26.74 15.89
N TYR A 65 -26.29 26.10 15.45
CA TYR A 65 -27.65 26.48 15.83
C TYR A 65 -27.99 26.17 17.29
N GLU A 66 -27.40 25.14 17.91
CA GLU A 66 -27.56 24.89 19.35
C GLU A 66 -26.78 25.88 20.24
N CYS A 67 -25.80 26.59 19.68
CA CYS A 67 -24.99 27.59 20.39
C CYS A 67 -25.55 29.02 20.34
N TYR A 68 -26.72 29.22 19.70
CA TYR A 68 -27.45 30.50 19.62
C TYR A 68 -28.78 30.43 20.37
#